data_AF-A0A497AIE8-F1
#
_entry.id   AF-A0A497AIE8-F1
#
_cell.length_a   1.000
_cell.length_b   1.000
_cell.length_c   1.000
_cell.angle_alpha   90.00
_cell.angle_beta   90.00
_cell.angle_gamma   90.00
#
_symmetry.space_group_name_H-M   'P 1'
#
loop_
_entity.id
_entity.type
_entity.pdbx_description
1 polymer ?
#
loop_
_entity_poly.entity_id
_entity_poly.type
_entity_poly.pdbx_seq_one_letter_code
_entity_poly.pdbx_strand_id
1 'polypeptide(L)'
;MNKSQDSTLKSQVSKAKSSLLCIRACRHFSKVTRIEWAIILTTLLFLVALSINLSPYLRGPDEWRWPYAIPGTLGSLASPVLTLSSYLVLAFTWVNQVTRREGVSTRQRRVLLFALVLTVPLVQVSLLGIDIFRPLFYRTVSTSASGVFSVGSTIEDAGDFLRRYPVLMPTLPIHPQRYPPGLPLLFYLARRILEKAPALADALGFRLRLYQCHDMSLMRLSNATIGSAVVQMALPLMSGLTLLPLYGLARRVYGPRTAAWTVAFYPIVPSFALWWGC
;
A
#
# COMPACT_ATOMS: atom_id res chain seq x y z
N MET A 1 44.69 -34.52 12.23
CA MET A 1 45.46 -33.30 11.92
C MET A 1 44.94 -32.52 10.69
N ASN A 2 43.62 -32.35 10.47
CA ASN A 2 43.12 -31.65 9.25
C ASN A 2 42.02 -30.59 9.47
N LYS A 3 41.61 -30.32 10.72
CA LYS A 3 40.56 -29.31 11.03
C LYS A 3 41.09 -27.86 11.10
N SER A 4 42.39 -27.66 11.29
CA SER A 4 42.98 -26.32 11.48
C SER A 4 43.17 -25.57 10.16
N GLN A 5 43.55 -26.26 9.08
CA GLN A 5 43.75 -25.62 7.77
C GLN A 5 42.43 -25.22 7.07
N ASP A 6 41.34 -25.95 7.32
CA ASP A 6 40.04 -25.67 6.70
C ASP A 6 39.36 -24.40 7.29
N SER A 7 39.64 -24.06 8.56
CA SER A 7 39.10 -22.84 9.17
C SER A 7 39.78 -21.57 8.67
N THR A 8 41.09 -21.64 8.37
CA THR A 8 41.88 -20.53 7.85
C THR A 8 41.48 -20.18 6.42
N LEU A 9 41.23 -21.19 5.58
CA LEU A 9 40.80 -21.01 4.20
C LEU A 9 39.40 -20.38 4.10
N LYS A 10 38.45 -20.82 4.94
CA LYS A 10 37.10 -20.23 5.02
C LYS A 10 37.11 -18.77 5.47
N SER A 11 37.99 -18.41 6.40
CA SER A 11 38.18 -17.03 6.86
C SER A 11 38.71 -16.12 5.75
N GLN A 12 39.70 -16.58 4.98
CA GLN A 12 40.26 -15.79 3.87
C GLN A 12 39.27 -15.60 2.71
N VAL A 13 38.48 -16.63 2.37
CA VAL A 13 37.43 -16.53 1.35
C VAL A 13 36.32 -15.56 1.77
N SER A 14 35.97 -15.54 3.07
CA SER A 14 35.00 -14.58 3.62
C SER A 14 35.49 -13.14 3.52
N LYS A 15 36.74 -12.87 3.93
CA LYS A 15 37.37 -11.54 3.79
C LYS A 15 37.50 -11.10 2.33
N ALA A 16 37.84 -12.00 1.42
CA ALA A 16 37.92 -11.68 -0.01
C ALA A 16 36.54 -11.29 -0.59
N LYS A 17 35.48 -12.01 -0.18
CA LYS A 17 34.10 -11.70 -0.61
C LYS A 17 33.58 -10.37 -0.05
N SER A 18 33.87 -10.04 1.21
CA SER A 18 33.48 -8.73 1.79
C SER A 18 34.20 -7.56 1.13
N SER A 19 35.48 -7.74 0.80
CA SER A 19 36.30 -6.75 0.08
C SER A 19 35.74 -6.46 -1.32
N LEU A 20 35.36 -7.52 -2.06
CA LEU A 20 34.77 -7.41 -3.40
C LEU A 20 33.38 -6.74 -3.40
N LEU A 21 32.59 -6.93 -2.34
CA LEU A 21 31.29 -6.26 -2.16
C LEU A 21 31.47 -4.74 -1.96
N CYS A 22 32.44 -4.33 -1.14
CA CYS A 22 32.74 -2.91 -0.91
C CYS A 22 33.24 -2.21 -2.20
N ILE A 23 34.15 -2.86 -2.94
CA ILE A 23 34.68 -2.31 -4.20
C ILE A 23 33.59 -2.17 -5.27
N ARG A 24 32.67 -3.15 -5.37
CA ARG A 24 31.54 -3.05 -6.32
C ARG A 24 30.55 -1.93 -5.95
N ALA A 25 30.32 -1.69 -4.65
CA ALA A 25 29.48 -0.59 -4.21
C ALA A 25 30.10 0.78 -4.59
N CYS A 26 31.41 0.97 -4.33
CA CYS A 26 32.10 2.20 -4.71
C CYS A 26 32.15 2.43 -6.24
N ARG A 27 32.29 1.38 -7.05
CA ARG A 27 32.30 1.49 -8.53
C ARG A 27 30.93 1.84 -9.13
N HIS A 28 29.85 1.67 -8.36
CA HIS A 28 28.52 2.07 -8.81
C HIS A 28 28.28 3.57 -8.57
N PHE A 29 28.81 4.13 -7.47
CA PHE A 29 28.75 5.57 -7.19
C PHE A 29 29.53 6.43 -8.20
N SER A 30 30.58 5.90 -8.85
CA SER A 30 31.34 6.65 -9.85
C SER A 30 30.67 6.74 -11.23
N LYS A 31 29.49 6.11 -11.41
CA LYS A 31 28.70 6.14 -12.66
C LYS A 31 27.39 6.90 -12.54
N VAL A 32 27.17 7.64 -11.46
CA VAL A 32 26.00 8.51 -11.35
C VAL A 32 26.15 9.63 -12.39
N THR A 33 25.28 9.60 -13.38
CA THR A 33 25.22 10.58 -14.45
C THR A 33 24.80 11.94 -13.90
N ARG A 34 25.11 13.03 -14.63
CA ARG A 34 24.65 14.38 -14.26
C ARG A 34 23.13 14.46 -14.11
N ILE A 35 22.40 13.65 -14.88
CA ILE A 35 20.94 13.57 -14.85
C ILE A 35 20.45 12.98 -13.53
N GLU A 36 21.04 11.88 -13.08
CA GLU A 36 20.67 11.26 -11.81
C GLU A 36 20.94 12.19 -10.63
N TRP A 37 22.06 12.91 -10.63
CA TRP A 37 22.33 13.95 -9.64
C TRP A 37 21.31 15.08 -9.66
N ALA A 38 20.92 15.54 -10.84
CA ALA A 38 19.88 16.55 -10.98
C ALA A 38 18.55 16.06 -10.38
N ILE A 39 18.13 14.82 -10.68
CA ILE A 39 16.91 14.22 -10.12
C ILE A 39 16.99 14.14 -8.59
N ILE A 40 18.10 13.64 -8.04
CA ILE A 40 18.31 13.53 -6.59
C ILE A 40 18.23 14.92 -5.94
N LEU A 41 18.96 15.90 -6.48
CA LEU A 41 18.99 17.24 -5.94
C LEU A 41 17.61 17.90 -6.00
N THR A 42 16.92 17.86 -7.15
CA THR A 42 15.57 18.41 -7.29
C THR A 42 14.59 17.74 -6.34
N THR A 43 14.68 16.41 -6.16
CA THR A 43 13.84 15.68 -5.20
C THR A 43 14.11 16.14 -3.77
N LEU A 44 15.38 16.25 -3.37
CA LEU A 44 15.75 16.72 -2.03
C LEU A 44 15.28 18.15 -1.78
N LEU A 45 15.47 19.06 -2.75
CA LEU A 45 14.99 20.45 -2.65
C LEU A 45 13.47 20.51 -2.53
N PHE A 46 12.74 19.70 -3.31
CA PHE A 46 11.29 19.59 -3.21
C PHE A 46 10.85 19.08 -1.84
N LEU A 47 11.50 18.03 -1.31
CA LEU A 47 11.20 17.48 0.01
C LEU A 47 11.47 18.50 1.13
N VAL A 48 12.58 19.24 1.05
CA VAL A 48 12.88 20.32 2.00
C VAL A 48 11.81 21.42 1.92
N ALA A 49 11.49 21.90 0.72
CA ALA A 49 10.45 22.90 0.50
C ALA A 49 9.08 22.44 1.04
N LEU A 50 8.71 21.17 0.85
CA LEU A 50 7.50 20.58 1.39
C LEU A 50 7.55 20.49 2.92
N SER A 51 8.69 20.11 3.50
CA SER A 51 8.89 19.95 4.95
C SER A 51 8.85 21.25 5.75
N ILE A 52 9.13 22.38 5.11
CA ILE A 52 8.98 23.72 5.72
C ILE A 52 7.68 24.41 5.29
N ASN A 53 6.80 23.70 4.57
CA ASN A 53 5.57 24.23 3.99
C ASN A 53 5.80 25.54 3.20
N LEU A 54 6.86 25.58 2.37
CA LEU A 54 7.31 26.79 1.66
C LEU A 54 6.20 27.44 0.82
N SER A 55 5.31 26.64 0.24
CA SER A 55 4.14 27.10 -0.48
C SER A 55 3.00 26.09 -0.37
N PRO A 56 1.74 26.53 -0.16
CA PRO A 56 0.59 25.64 -0.11
C PRO A 56 0.35 24.90 -1.44
N TYR A 57 0.83 25.45 -2.56
CA TYR A 57 0.71 24.84 -3.89
C TYR A 57 1.60 23.60 -4.07
N LEU A 58 2.62 23.41 -3.22
CA LEU A 58 3.41 22.17 -3.18
C LEU A 58 2.56 20.98 -2.69
N ARG A 59 1.45 21.24 -2.01
CA ARG A 59 0.48 20.23 -1.53
C ARG A 59 -0.75 20.09 -2.43
N GLY A 60 -0.76 20.78 -3.58
CA GLY A 60 -1.88 20.80 -4.52
C GLY A 60 -2.61 22.16 -4.61
N PRO A 61 -3.43 22.34 -5.65
CA PRO A 61 -4.31 23.51 -5.81
C PRO A 61 -5.48 23.44 -4.82
N ASP A 62 -6.25 24.52 -4.72
CA ASP A 62 -7.26 24.70 -3.67
C ASP A 62 -8.26 23.54 -3.55
N GLU A 63 -8.62 22.90 -4.68
CA GLU A 63 -9.65 21.86 -4.72
C GLU A 63 -9.19 20.52 -4.12
N TRP A 64 -7.89 20.23 -4.09
CA TRP A 64 -7.35 18.97 -3.57
C TRP A 64 -6.06 19.16 -2.77
N ARG A 65 -5.87 20.34 -2.19
CA ARG A 65 -4.72 20.66 -1.36
C ARG A 65 -4.75 19.80 -0.10
N TRP A 66 -3.71 19.00 0.10
CA TRP A 66 -3.59 18.21 1.32
C TRP A 66 -3.34 19.11 2.53
N PRO A 67 -4.00 18.88 3.68
CA PRO A 67 -3.70 19.63 4.89
C PRO A 67 -2.23 19.43 5.28
N TYR A 68 -1.57 20.51 5.71
CA TYR A 68 -0.22 20.39 6.23
C TYR A 68 -0.29 19.77 7.62
N ALA A 69 0.19 18.54 7.75
CA ALA A 69 0.34 17.86 9.02
C ALA A 69 1.82 17.52 9.18
N ILE A 70 2.46 18.11 10.19
CA ILE A 70 3.81 17.71 10.57
C ILE A 70 3.70 16.25 11.06
N PRO A 71 4.53 15.33 10.54
CA PRO A 71 4.54 13.96 11.05
C PRO A 71 4.69 13.99 12.57
N GLY A 72 4.11 13.00 13.25
CA GLY A 72 4.13 12.93 14.71
C GLY A 72 5.56 12.86 15.29
N THR A 73 5.68 12.38 16.52
CA THR A 73 7.00 12.24 17.16
C THR A 73 7.96 11.41 16.30
N LEU A 74 9.27 11.68 16.34
CA LEU A 74 10.27 10.91 15.59
C LEU A 74 10.16 9.39 15.83
N GLY A 75 9.72 8.99 17.03
CA GLY A 75 9.46 7.58 17.35
C GLY A 75 8.37 6.94 16.49
N SER A 76 7.38 7.71 16.03
CA SER A 76 6.33 7.22 15.13
C SER A 76 6.85 6.83 13.74
N LEU A 77 8.00 7.38 13.32
CA LEU A 77 8.64 7.05 12.05
C LEU A 77 9.43 5.74 12.08
N ALA A 78 9.76 5.22 13.26
CA ALA A 78 10.58 4.01 13.38
C ALA A 78 9.92 2.80 12.71
N SER A 79 8.60 2.65 12.87
CA SER A 79 7.84 1.54 12.26
C SER A 79 7.83 1.62 10.72
N PRO A 80 7.40 2.73 10.08
CA PRO A 80 7.52 2.91 8.64
C PRO A 80 8.94 2.71 8.08
N VAL A 81 9.95 3.24 8.75
CA VAL A 81 11.35 3.12 8.31
C VAL A 81 11.80 1.66 8.35
N LEU A 82 11.45 0.93 9.41
CA LEU A 82 11.82 -0.48 9.57
C LEU A 82 11.11 -1.38 8.55
N THR A 83 9.80 -1.20 8.36
CA THR A 83 9.02 -2.00 7.40
C THR A 83 9.46 -1.72 5.96
N LEU A 84 9.68 -0.45 5.60
CA LEU A 84 10.19 -0.06 4.30
C LEU A 84 11.60 -0.60 4.05
N SER A 85 12.50 -0.49 5.03
CA SER A 85 13.86 -1.04 4.91
C SER A 85 13.84 -2.55 4.71
N SER A 86 12.98 -3.25 5.46
CA SER A 86 12.79 -4.70 5.31
C SER A 86 12.25 -5.06 3.93
N TYR A 87 11.27 -4.30 3.42
CA TYR A 87 10.74 -4.44 2.07
C TYR A 87 11.84 -4.25 1.01
N LEU A 88 12.64 -3.19 1.12
CA LEU A 88 13.72 -2.90 0.16
C LEU A 88 14.79 -4.00 0.15
N VAL A 89 15.16 -4.54 1.31
CA VAL A 89 16.10 -5.67 1.41
C VAL A 89 15.52 -6.92 0.76
N LEU A 90 14.25 -7.24 1.01
CA LEU A 90 13.56 -8.37 0.39
C LEU A 90 13.44 -8.20 -1.12
N ALA A 91 13.06 -7.00 -1.59
CA ALA A 91 12.91 -6.68 -3.00
C ALA A 91 14.25 -6.77 -3.74
N PHE A 92 15.31 -6.23 -3.17
CA PHE A 92 16.66 -6.33 -3.72
C PHE A 92 17.16 -7.79 -3.75
N THR A 93 16.92 -8.55 -2.69
CA THR A 93 17.28 -9.97 -2.62
C THR A 93 16.53 -10.78 -3.68
N TRP A 94 15.22 -10.55 -3.81
CA TRP A 94 14.37 -11.14 -4.84
C TRP A 94 14.88 -10.86 -6.25
N VAL A 95 15.09 -9.58 -6.58
CA VAL A 95 15.60 -9.16 -7.89
C VAL A 95 16.94 -9.83 -8.18
N ASN A 96 17.88 -9.83 -7.23
CA ASN A 96 19.17 -10.49 -7.41
C ASN A 96 19.03 -12.01 -7.65
N GLN A 97 18.18 -12.70 -6.90
CA GLN A 97 17.99 -14.14 -7.04
C GLN A 97 17.27 -14.55 -8.33
N VAL A 98 16.37 -13.71 -8.84
CA VAL A 98 15.69 -13.97 -10.12
C VAL A 98 16.57 -13.61 -11.32
N THR A 99 17.40 -12.58 -11.19
CA THR A 99 18.28 -12.12 -12.28
C THR A 99 19.59 -12.88 -12.39
N ARG A 100 20.15 -13.37 -11.27
CA ARG A 100 21.32 -14.25 -11.30
C ARG A 100 20.89 -15.64 -11.73
N ARG A 101 21.62 -16.22 -12.71
CA ARG A 101 21.39 -17.58 -13.23
C ARG A 101 21.79 -18.70 -12.25
N GLU A 102 22.16 -18.35 -11.02
CA GLU A 102 22.60 -19.33 -10.02
C GLU A 102 21.41 -20.18 -9.54
N GLY A 103 21.66 -21.44 -9.22
CA GLY A 103 20.69 -22.51 -8.95
C GLY A 103 19.83 -22.34 -7.70
N VAL A 104 19.24 -21.16 -7.51
CA VAL A 104 18.27 -20.87 -6.46
C VAL A 104 17.07 -21.79 -6.64
N SER A 105 16.73 -22.51 -5.57
CA SER A 105 15.61 -23.44 -5.60
C SER A 105 14.29 -22.71 -5.86
N THR A 106 13.37 -23.37 -6.58
CA THR A 106 12.00 -22.86 -6.79
C THR A 106 11.28 -22.54 -5.48
N ARG A 107 11.57 -23.31 -4.42
CA ARG A 107 11.02 -23.09 -3.06
C ARG A 107 11.46 -21.74 -2.50
N GLN A 108 12.76 -21.41 -2.55
CA GLN A 108 13.28 -20.12 -2.07
C GLN A 108 12.64 -18.94 -2.80
N ARG A 109 12.47 -19.05 -4.13
CA ARG A 109 11.79 -18.01 -4.93
C ARG A 109 10.34 -17.81 -4.47
N ARG A 110 9.58 -18.89 -4.26
CA ARG A 110 8.20 -18.80 -3.77
C ARG A 110 8.13 -18.17 -2.38
N VAL A 111 9.04 -18.53 -1.48
CA VAL A 111 9.11 -17.98 -0.12
C VAL A 111 9.40 -16.48 -0.16
N LEU A 112 10.35 -16.02 -0.99
CA LEU A 112 10.63 -14.59 -1.13
C LEU A 112 9.49 -13.81 -1.75
N LEU A 113 8.83 -14.36 -2.78
CA LEU A 113 7.66 -13.71 -3.36
C LEU A 113 6.53 -13.61 -2.33
N PHE A 114 6.30 -14.65 -1.54
CA PHE A 114 5.32 -14.62 -0.46
C PHE A 114 5.70 -13.63 0.64
N ALA A 115 6.98 -13.54 1.02
CA ALA A 115 7.46 -12.53 1.96
C ALA A 115 7.21 -11.12 1.43
N LEU A 116 7.46 -10.87 0.13
CA LEU A 116 7.14 -9.59 -0.51
C LEU A 116 5.65 -9.27 -0.43
N VAL A 117 4.79 -10.21 -0.80
CA VAL A 117 3.33 -10.11 -0.69
C VAL A 117 2.90 -9.71 0.71
N LEU A 118 3.50 -10.29 1.76
CA LEU A 118 3.19 -9.94 3.15
C LEU A 118 3.75 -8.59 3.59
N THR A 119 4.93 -8.18 3.10
CA THR A 119 5.50 -6.88 3.50
C THR A 119 4.76 -5.68 2.92
N VAL A 120 4.08 -5.80 1.78
CA VAL A 120 3.31 -4.69 1.19
C VAL A 120 2.24 -4.13 2.16
N PRO A 121 1.29 -4.95 2.69
CA PRO A 121 0.33 -4.44 3.67
C PRO A 121 0.99 -3.94 4.95
N LEU A 122 2.12 -4.54 5.38
CA LEU A 122 2.84 -4.07 6.57
C LEU A 122 3.40 -2.66 6.38
N VAL A 123 3.93 -2.34 5.20
CA VAL A 123 4.37 -0.97 4.87
C VAL A 123 3.17 -0.02 4.95
N GLN A 124 2.05 -0.35 4.32
CA GLN A 124 0.84 0.50 4.35
C GLN A 124 0.30 0.71 5.76
N VAL A 125 0.19 -0.37 6.55
CA VAL A 125 -0.29 -0.32 7.93
C VAL A 125 0.64 0.47 8.83
N SER A 126 1.96 0.34 8.65
CA SER A 126 2.94 1.09 9.46
C SER A 126 2.81 2.61 9.31
N LEU A 127 2.31 3.08 8.16
CA LEU A 127 2.07 4.51 7.90
C LEU A 127 0.80 5.07 8.58
N LEU A 128 -0.07 4.21 9.10
CA LEU A 128 -1.34 4.61 9.73
C LEU A 128 -1.20 4.92 11.23
N GLY A 129 -0.03 4.65 11.82
CA GLY A 129 0.24 4.91 13.23
C GLY A 129 -0.26 3.79 14.17
N ILE A 130 -0.48 4.13 15.44
CA ILE A 130 -0.79 3.16 16.50
C ILE A 130 -2.24 2.65 16.41
N ASP A 131 -3.20 3.56 16.17
CA ASP A 131 -4.61 3.21 15.96
C ASP A 131 -4.86 3.04 14.46
N ILE A 132 -4.63 1.84 13.94
CA ILE A 132 -4.73 1.54 12.50
C ILE A 132 -6.20 1.60 12.02
N PHE A 133 -7.14 1.24 12.88
CA PHE A 133 -8.55 1.09 12.50
C PHE A 133 -9.25 2.43 12.34
N ARG A 134 -8.97 3.41 13.21
CA ARG A 134 -9.56 4.75 13.12
C ARG A 134 -9.34 5.45 11.77
N PRO A 135 -8.10 5.59 11.23
CA PRO A 135 -7.89 6.24 9.94
C PRO A 135 -8.44 5.40 8.78
N LEU A 136 -8.39 4.05 8.85
CA LEU A 136 -9.02 3.21 7.83
C LEU A 136 -10.53 3.43 7.78
N PHE A 137 -11.18 3.43 8.95
CA PHE A 137 -12.61 3.64 9.05
C PHE A 137 -13.00 5.06 8.60
N TYR A 138 -12.29 6.09 9.09
CA TYR A 138 -12.55 7.48 8.71
C TYR A 138 -12.45 7.69 7.20
N ARG A 139 -11.42 7.16 6.55
CA ARG A 139 -11.27 7.30 5.09
C ARG A 139 -12.35 6.54 4.33
N THR A 140 -12.71 5.34 4.80
CA THR A 140 -13.77 4.52 4.20
C THR A 140 -15.13 5.23 4.22
N VAL A 141 -15.51 5.82 5.36
CA VAL A 141 -16.85 6.43 5.51
C VAL A 141 -16.91 7.89 5.08
N SER A 142 -15.76 8.52 4.81
CA SER A 142 -15.68 9.92 4.40
C SER A 142 -16.21 10.14 2.98
N THR A 143 -17.18 11.05 2.86
CA THR A 143 -17.71 11.51 1.57
C THR A 143 -16.68 12.25 0.73
N SER A 144 -15.71 12.90 1.37
CA SER A 144 -14.66 13.68 0.70
C SER A 144 -13.44 12.84 0.31
N ALA A 145 -13.16 11.74 1.04
CA ALA A 145 -12.04 10.85 0.70
C ALA A 145 -12.38 9.91 -0.44
N SER A 146 -13.61 9.37 -0.43
CA SER A 146 -14.07 8.41 -1.43
C SER A 146 -15.57 8.53 -1.68
N GLY A 147 -16.41 8.59 -0.64
CA GLY A 147 -17.86 8.69 -0.80
C GLY A 147 -18.55 7.47 -1.39
N VAL A 148 -17.79 6.43 -1.73
CA VAL A 148 -18.29 5.15 -2.24
C VAL A 148 -19.12 4.43 -1.18
N PHE A 149 -18.66 4.40 0.07
CA PHE A 149 -19.43 3.87 1.21
C PHE A 149 -20.76 4.62 1.35
N SER A 150 -20.73 5.94 1.31
CA SER A 150 -21.92 6.79 1.44
C SER A 150 -22.95 6.46 0.37
N VAL A 151 -22.55 6.34 -0.90
CA VAL A 151 -23.47 5.90 -1.97
C VAL A 151 -23.98 4.48 -1.70
N GLY A 152 -23.07 3.52 -1.45
CA GLY A 152 -23.43 2.11 -1.24
C GLY A 152 -24.40 1.88 -0.08
N SER A 153 -24.27 2.67 0.99
CA SER A 153 -25.13 2.61 2.18
C SER A 153 -26.60 3.01 1.92
N THR A 154 -26.85 3.75 0.85
CA THR A 154 -28.19 4.26 0.47
C THR A 154 -28.89 3.41 -0.59
N ILE A 155 -28.19 2.43 -1.17
CA ILE A 155 -28.77 1.55 -2.19
C ILE A 155 -29.74 0.59 -1.51
N GLU A 156 -31.01 0.60 -1.90
CA GLU A 156 -32.00 -0.38 -1.42
C GLU A 156 -32.22 -1.51 -2.43
N ASP A 157 -32.27 -1.18 -3.72
CA ASP A 157 -32.39 -2.12 -4.83
C ASP A 157 -31.24 -1.93 -5.82
N ALA A 158 -30.40 -2.96 -5.97
CA ALA A 158 -29.25 -2.91 -6.87
C ALA A 158 -29.65 -2.81 -8.35
N GLY A 159 -30.74 -3.45 -8.76
CA GLY A 159 -31.21 -3.45 -10.15
C GLY A 159 -31.73 -2.09 -10.57
N ASP A 160 -32.55 -1.46 -9.71
CA ASP A 160 -33.03 -0.10 -9.91
C ASP A 160 -31.89 0.93 -9.85
N PHE A 161 -30.97 0.81 -8.88
CA PHE A 161 -29.78 1.66 -8.83
C PHE A 161 -28.96 1.58 -10.12
N LEU A 162 -28.72 0.37 -10.66
CA LEU A 162 -28.01 0.17 -11.92
C LEU A 162 -28.71 0.80 -13.12
N ARG A 163 -30.05 0.68 -13.20
CA ARG A 163 -30.84 1.31 -14.29
C ARG A 163 -30.79 2.83 -14.22
N ARG A 164 -30.82 3.40 -13.02
CA ARG A 164 -30.79 4.86 -12.81
C ARG A 164 -29.38 5.45 -12.72
N TYR A 165 -28.35 4.61 -12.64
CA TYR A 165 -26.97 5.05 -12.42
C TYR A 165 -26.49 6.16 -13.37
N PRO A 166 -26.73 6.10 -14.70
CA PRO A 166 -26.30 7.18 -15.59
C PRO A 166 -26.89 8.55 -15.25
N VAL A 167 -28.13 8.58 -14.74
CA VAL A 167 -28.83 9.82 -14.33
C VAL A 167 -28.39 10.27 -12.93
N LEU A 168 -28.09 9.34 -12.03
CA LEU A 168 -27.60 9.65 -10.68
C LEU A 168 -26.15 10.13 -10.68
N MET A 169 -25.33 9.67 -11.63
CA MET A 169 -23.89 9.91 -11.66
C MET A 169 -23.49 11.38 -11.44
N PRO A 170 -24.13 12.39 -12.07
CA PRO A 170 -23.78 13.80 -11.86
C PRO A 170 -24.09 14.33 -10.45
N THR A 171 -24.95 13.65 -9.69
CA THR A 171 -25.36 14.06 -8.33
C THR A 171 -24.59 13.32 -7.24
N LEU A 172 -23.77 12.33 -7.59
CA LEU A 172 -22.98 11.57 -6.62
C LEU A 172 -21.74 12.36 -6.17
N PRO A 173 -21.11 11.97 -5.04
CA PRO A 173 -19.79 12.49 -4.67
C PRO A 173 -18.76 12.26 -5.78
N ILE A 174 -17.68 13.07 -5.77
CA ILE A 174 -16.74 13.21 -6.88
C ILE A 174 -16.12 11.88 -7.36
N HIS A 175 -15.88 10.92 -6.47
CA HIS A 175 -15.30 9.64 -6.87
C HIS A 175 -16.35 8.69 -7.47
N PRO A 176 -17.49 8.36 -6.82
CA PRO A 176 -18.54 7.57 -7.47
C PRO A 176 -19.04 8.18 -8.78
N GLN A 177 -19.04 9.50 -8.91
CA GLN A 177 -19.38 10.19 -10.17
C GLN A 177 -18.46 9.81 -11.34
N ARG A 178 -17.22 9.36 -11.10
CA ARG A 178 -16.19 9.18 -12.15
C ARG A 178 -15.89 7.73 -12.50
N TYR A 179 -16.50 6.76 -11.83
CA TYR A 179 -16.21 5.33 -12.04
C TYR A 179 -17.50 4.52 -12.18
N PRO A 180 -17.45 3.28 -12.70
CA PRO A 180 -18.59 2.37 -12.71
C PRO A 180 -19.12 2.05 -11.29
N PRO A 181 -20.40 1.64 -11.14
CA PRO A 181 -21.06 1.44 -9.84
C PRO A 181 -20.58 0.23 -9.03
N GLY A 182 -19.47 -0.41 -9.41
CA GLY A 182 -19.01 -1.66 -8.81
C GLY A 182 -18.67 -1.52 -7.33
N LEU A 183 -17.98 -0.46 -6.92
CA LEU A 183 -17.59 -0.27 -5.52
C LEU A 183 -18.78 0.08 -4.61
N PRO A 184 -19.71 0.99 -4.97
CA PRO A 184 -20.94 1.18 -4.18
C PRO A 184 -21.77 -0.11 -4.04
N LEU A 185 -21.87 -0.91 -5.12
CA LEU A 185 -22.55 -2.20 -5.10
C LEU A 185 -21.86 -3.23 -4.21
N LEU A 186 -20.53 -3.18 -4.08
CA LEU A 186 -19.79 -4.04 -3.15
C LEU A 186 -20.19 -3.75 -1.69
N PHE A 187 -20.31 -2.48 -1.31
CA PHE A 187 -20.81 -2.10 0.03
C PHE A 187 -22.26 -2.49 0.24
N TYR A 188 -23.12 -2.28 -0.75
CA TYR A 188 -24.50 -2.78 -0.73
C TYR A 188 -24.53 -4.28 -0.47
N LEU A 189 -23.79 -5.08 -1.24
CA LEU A 189 -23.73 -6.52 -1.10
C LEU A 189 -23.24 -6.93 0.30
N ALA A 190 -22.19 -6.28 0.79
CA ALA A 190 -21.65 -6.52 2.13
C ALA A 190 -22.68 -6.21 3.23
N ARG A 191 -23.41 -5.10 3.11
CA ARG A 191 -24.54 -4.76 3.99
C ARG A 191 -25.59 -5.87 3.97
N ARG A 192 -26.04 -6.32 2.79
CA ARG A 192 -27.05 -7.38 2.64
C ARG A 192 -26.61 -8.72 3.22
N ILE A 193 -25.31 -9.04 3.16
CA ILE A 193 -24.75 -10.23 3.81
C ILE A 193 -24.79 -10.08 5.33
N LEU A 194 -24.39 -8.92 5.87
CA LEU A 194 -24.39 -8.65 7.30
C LEU A 194 -25.80 -8.58 7.91
N GLU A 195 -26.80 -8.10 7.17
CA GLU A 195 -28.20 -8.14 7.58
C GLU A 195 -28.70 -9.57 7.85
N LYS A 196 -28.12 -10.57 7.16
CA LYS A 196 -28.41 -12.00 7.40
C LYS A 196 -27.63 -12.59 8.58
N ALA A 197 -26.69 -11.85 9.15
CA ALA A 197 -25.82 -12.27 10.25
C ALA A 197 -25.77 -11.19 11.35
N PRO A 198 -26.90 -10.91 12.05
CA PRO A 198 -27.02 -9.78 12.95
C PRO A 198 -25.98 -9.76 14.07
N ALA A 199 -25.61 -10.93 14.63
CA ALA A 199 -24.56 -11.01 15.65
C ALA A 199 -23.19 -10.52 15.14
N LEU A 200 -22.85 -10.82 13.88
CA LEU A 200 -21.62 -10.32 13.26
C LEU A 200 -21.74 -8.83 12.95
N ALA A 201 -22.90 -8.40 12.43
CA ALA A 201 -23.18 -7.00 12.16
C ALA A 201 -23.04 -6.15 13.42
N ASP A 202 -23.61 -6.57 14.55
CA ASP A 202 -23.52 -5.88 15.83
C ASP A 202 -22.08 -5.84 16.36
N ALA A 203 -21.36 -6.96 16.30
CA ALA A 203 -19.96 -7.03 16.73
C ALA A 203 -19.06 -6.07 15.95
N LEU A 204 -19.26 -5.94 14.63
CA LEU A 204 -18.49 -5.04 13.78
C LEU A 204 -18.97 -3.59 13.90
N GLY A 205 -20.27 -3.36 13.68
CA GLY A 205 -20.90 -2.05 13.65
C GLY A 205 -20.73 -1.28 14.95
N PHE A 206 -20.98 -1.92 16.09
CA PHE A 206 -20.83 -1.28 17.40
C PHE A 206 -19.40 -0.81 17.65
N ARG A 207 -18.40 -1.66 17.34
CA ARG A 207 -16.98 -1.31 17.52
C ARG A 207 -16.57 -0.16 16.61
N LEU A 208 -16.97 -0.19 15.34
CA LEU A 208 -16.61 0.84 14.38
C LEU A 208 -17.26 2.19 14.69
N ARG A 209 -18.48 2.21 15.22
CA ARG A 209 -19.17 3.44 15.63
C ARG A 209 -18.37 4.25 16.66
N LEU A 210 -17.61 3.59 17.53
CA LEU A 210 -16.78 4.26 18.55
C LEU A 210 -15.72 5.20 17.93
N TYR A 211 -15.34 4.99 16.67
CA TYR A 211 -14.38 5.86 15.97
C TYR A 211 -14.99 7.18 15.48
N GLN A 212 -16.32 7.27 15.34
CA GLN A 212 -17.04 8.44 14.78
C GLN A 212 -18.32 8.78 15.58
N CYS A 213 -18.28 8.66 16.91
CA CYS A 213 -19.45 8.90 17.76
C CYS A 213 -20.05 10.32 17.68
N HIS A 214 -19.29 11.28 17.15
CA HIS A 214 -19.71 12.66 16.94
C HIS A 214 -20.46 12.88 15.61
N ASP A 215 -20.41 11.91 14.68
CA ASP A 215 -21.11 11.99 13.40
C ASP A 215 -22.51 11.36 13.52
N MET A 216 -23.51 12.22 13.74
CA MET A 216 -24.90 11.80 13.89
C MET A 216 -25.47 11.14 12.63
N SER A 217 -24.94 11.43 11.44
CA SER A 217 -25.39 10.79 10.21
C SER A 217 -24.99 9.31 10.18
N LEU A 218 -23.74 9.02 10.56
CA LEU A 218 -23.24 7.65 10.69
C LEU A 218 -23.91 6.90 11.84
N MET A 219 -24.17 7.56 12.98
CA MET A 219 -24.81 6.89 14.14
C MET A 219 -26.25 6.43 13.87
N ARG A 220 -26.93 7.02 12.87
CA ARG A 220 -28.27 6.59 12.43
C ARG A 220 -28.27 5.36 11.52
N LEU A 221 -27.14 5.03 10.91
CA LEU A 221 -27.04 3.88 10.02
C LEU A 221 -27.11 2.58 10.84
N SER A 222 -27.68 1.52 10.26
CA SER A 222 -27.72 0.20 10.92
C SER A 222 -26.29 -0.34 11.20
N ASN A 223 -26.17 -1.27 12.16
CA ASN A 223 -24.90 -1.95 12.43
C ASN A 223 -24.39 -2.74 11.20
N ALA A 224 -25.29 -3.31 10.40
CA ALA A 224 -24.93 -3.99 9.15
C ALA A 224 -24.35 -3.00 8.12
N THR A 225 -24.93 -1.81 8.00
CA THR A 225 -24.42 -0.75 7.14
C THR A 225 -23.03 -0.29 7.59
N ILE A 226 -22.85 0.05 8.86
CA ILE A 226 -21.52 0.45 9.38
C ILE A 226 -20.51 -0.68 9.26
N GLY A 227 -20.91 -1.92 9.58
CA GLY A 227 -20.05 -3.10 9.45
C GLY A 227 -19.57 -3.37 8.03
N SER A 228 -20.33 -2.94 7.01
CA SER A 228 -19.90 -3.08 5.61
C SER A 228 -18.61 -2.31 5.28
N ALA A 229 -18.26 -1.29 6.08
CA ALA A 229 -17.01 -0.54 5.98
C ALA A 229 -15.76 -1.46 6.05
N VAL A 230 -15.86 -2.59 6.76
CA VAL A 230 -14.77 -3.57 6.89
C VAL A 230 -14.25 -4.05 5.54
N VAL A 231 -15.09 -4.11 4.50
CA VAL A 231 -14.68 -4.56 3.16
C VAL A 231 -13.58 -3.66 2.60
N GLN A 232 -13.72 -2.34 2.72
CA GLN A 232 -12.69 -1.41 2.25
C GLN A 232 -11.52 -1.32 3.23
N MET A 233 -11.80 -1.37 4.55
CA MET A 233 -10.74 -1.40 5.56
C MET A 233 -9.80 -2.62 5.43
N ALA A 234 -10.27 -3.71 4.82
CA ALA A 234 -9.47 -4.91 4.56
C ALA A 234 -8.62 -4.81 3.28
N LEU A 235 -8.85 -3.83 2.40
CA LEU A 235 -8.15 -3.73 1.13
C LEU A 235 -6.62 -3.58 1.24
N PRO A 236 -6.06 -2.87 2.24
CA PRO A 236 -4.61 -2.86 2.43
C PRO A 236 -4.03 -4.27 2.51
N LEU A 237 -4.73 -5.21 3.16
CA LEU A 237 -4.31 -6.63 3.26
C LEU A 237 -4.30 -7.33 1.90
N MET A 238 -5.20 -6.93 1.00
CA MET A 238 -5.33 -7.50 -0.34
C MET A 238 -4.31 -6.91 -1.32
N SER A 239 -3.76 -5.73 -1.03
CA SER A 239 -2.84 -5.03 -1.92
C SER A 239 -1.61 -5.88 -2.28
N GLY A 240 -1.01 -6.57 -1.31
CA GLY A 240 0.13 -7.46 -1.55
C GLY A 240 -0.17 -8.61 -2.51
N LEU A 241 -1.40 -9.13 -2.54
CA LEU A 241 -1.79 -10.24 -3.41
C LEU A 241 -1.71 -9.89 -4.90
N THR A 242 -1.82 -8.59 -5.24
CA THR A 242 -1.68 -8.11 -6.63
C THR A 242 -0.30 -8.42 -7.23
N LEU A 243 0.73 -8.63 -6.40
CA LEU A 243 2.07 -8.99 -6.85
C LEU A 243 2.11 -10.36 -7.55
N LEU A 244 1.23 -11.30 -7.18
CA LEU A 244 1.19 -12.65 -7.75
C LEU A 244 0.76 -12.65 -9.22
N PRO A 245 -0.43 -12.12 -9.60
CA PRO A 245 -0.81 -12.04 -11.01
C PRO A 245 0.10 -11.09 -11.80
N LEU A 246 0.58 -10.01 -11.18
CA LEU A 246 1.51 -9.08 -11.83
C LEU A 246 2.83 -9.76 -12.20
N TYR A 247 3.42 -10.53 -11.27
CA TYR A 247 4.61 -11.32 -11.55
C TYR A 247 4.36 -12.35 -12.65
N GLY A 248 3.25 -13.09 -12.55
CA GLY A 248 2.90 -14.12 -13.52
C GLY A 248 2.75 -13.56 -14.94
N LEU A 249 2.01 -12.46 -15.08
CA LEU A 249 1.79 -11.78 -16.35
C LEU A 249 3.09 -11.20 -16.90
N ALA A 250 3.81 -10.39 -16.11
CA ALA A 250 5.06 -9.76 -16.56
C ALA A 250 6.12 -10.81 -16.93
N ARG A 251 6.16 -11.94 -16.22
CA ARG A 251 7.09 -13.03 -16.52
C ARG A 251 6.79 -13.69 -17.86
N ARG A 252 5.50 -13.89 -18.18
CA ARG A 252 5.08 -14.48 -19.47
C ARG A 252 5.37 -13.57 -20.65
N VAL A 253 5.14 -12.26 -20.49
CA VAL A 253 5.25 -11.29 -21.59
C VAL A 253 6.67 -10.76 -21.77
N TYR A 254 7.35 -10.42 -20.68
CA TYR A 254 8.63 -9.68 -20.71
C TYR A 254 9.81 -10.45 -20.09
N GLY A 255 9.57 -11.68 -19.63
CA GLY A 255 10.58 -12.53 -19.02
C GLY A 255 10.82 -12.27 -17.52
N PRO A 256 11.62 -13.14 -16.87
CA PRO A 256 11.74 -13.18 -15.42
C PRO A 256 12.43 -11.95 -14.81
N ARG A 257 13.40 -11.36 -15.51
CA ARG A 257 14.12 -10.17 -15.04
C ARG A 257 13.20 -8.96 -14.95
N THR A 258 12.44 -8.68 -16.00
CA THR A 258 11.47 -7.58 -16.02
C THR A 258 10.40 -7.80 -14.96
N ALA A 259 9.86 -9.01 -14.88
CA ALA A 259 8.87 -9.37 -13.86
C ALA A 259 9.36 -9.15 -12.43
N ALA A 260 10.63 -9.47 -12.13
CA ALA A 260 11.18 -9.25 -10.80
C ALA A 260 11.23 -7.77 -10.42
N TRP A 261 11.66 -6.92 -11.36
CA TRP A 261 11.67 -5.47 -11.16
C TRP A 261 10.26 -4.87 -11.10
N THR A 262 9.32 -5.35 -11.92
CA THR A 262 7.92 -4.93 -11.86
C THR A 262 7.35 -5.16 -10.47
N VAL A 263 7.54 -6.36 -9.89
CA VAL A 263 7.09 -6.67 -8.52
C VAL A 263 7.80 -5.82 -7.47
N ALA A 264 9.10 -5.59 -7.62
CA ALA A 264 9.89 -4.82 -6.66
C ALA A 264 9.51 -3.33 -6.63
N PHE A 265 9.14 -2.75 -7.77
CA PHE A 265 8.80 -1.34 -7.87
C PHE A 265 7.30 -1.05 -7.70
N TYR A 266 6.42 -1.99 -8.00
CA TYR A 266 4.98 -1.72 -7.99
C TYR A 266 4.43 -1.19 -6.63
N PRO A 267 4.78 -1.77 -5.47
CA PRO A 267 4.34 -1.26 -4.17
C PRO A 267 4.82 0.14 -3.79
N ILE A 268 5.92 0.62 -4.38
CA ILE A 268 6.47 1.95 -4.07
C ILE A 268 5.94 3.04 -5.00
N VAL A 269 5.12 2.68 -5.99
CA VAL A 269 4.43 3.67 -6.82
C VAL A 269 3.42 4.43 -5.94
N PRO A 270 3.50 5.77 -5.84
CA PRO A 270 2.65 6.53 -4.92
C PRO A 270 1.15 6.30 -5.12
N SER A 271 0.70 6.12 -6.37
CA SER A 271 -0.71 5.82 -6.65
C SER A 271 -1.14 4.51 -5.98
N PHE A 272 -0.29 3.48 -5.99
CA PHE A 272 -0.61 2.24 -5.31
C PHE A 272 -0.73 2.45 -3.79
N ALA A 273 0.14 3.24 -3.18
CA ALA A 273 0.06 3.53 -1.75
C ALA A 273 -1.13 4.42 -1.37
N LEU A 274 -1.56 5.32 -2.25
CA LEU A 274 -2.66 6.27 -2.02
C LEU A 274 -4.04 5.63 -2.17
N TRP A 275 -4.24 4.78 -3.19
CA TRP A 275 -5.57 4.28 -3.57
C TRP A 275 -6.18 3.26 -2.61
N TRP A 276 -5.37 2.53 -1.83
CA TRP A 276 -5.92 1.64 -0.79
C TRP A 276 -6.29 2.38 0.50
N GLY A 277 -5.93 3.66 0.58
CA GLY A 277 -6.33 4.55 1.65
C GLY A 277 -7.61 5.32 1.37
N CYS A 278 -8.04 5.47 0.11
CA CYS A 278 -9.26 6.17 -0.27
C CYS A 278 -10.39 5.19 -0.50
#